data_AF-A0A970BV89-F1
#
_entry.id   AF-A0A970BV89-F1
#
_cell.length_a   1.000
_cell.length_b   1.000
_cell.length_c   1.000
_cell.angle_alpha   90.00
_cell.angle_beta   90.00
_cell.angle_gamma   90.00
#
_symmetry.space_group_name_H-M   'P 1'
#
loop_
_entity.id
_entity.type
_entity.pdbx_description
1 polymer ?
#
loop_
_entity_poly.entity_id
_entity_poly.type
_entity_poly.pdbx_seq_one_letter_code
_entity_poly.pdbx_strand_id
1 'polypeptide(L)' 'MAQIVIPGHDEEHLPEAVRLFRQAQHVAALTGAGISVESGIPDFRSPGGVWTVFDP' A
#
# COMPACT_ATOMS: atom_id res chain seq x y z
N MET A 1 16.17 2.22 -7.46
CA MET A 1 14.97 1.42 -7.76
C MET A 1 14.10 1.44 -6.51
N ALA A 2 12.82 1.79 -6.63
CA ALA A 2 11.88 1.69 -5.52
C ALA A 2 11.25 0.30 -5.57
N GLN A 3 11.40 -0.47 -4.49
CA GLN A 3 10.77 -1.79 -4.35
C GLN A 3 9.42 -1.58 -3.65
N ILE A 4 8.34 -2.01 -4.30
CA ILE A 4 7.02 -2.08 -3.69
C ILE A 4 6.98 -3.37 -2.86
N VAL A 5 6.49 -3.31 -1.62
CA VAL A 5 6.31 -4.47 -0.74
C VAL A 5 4.81 -4.65 -0.50
N ILE A 6 4.24 -5.79 -0.91
CA ILE A 6 2.83 -6.13 -0.72
C ILE A 6 2.70 -7.20 0.39
N PRO A 7 2.00 -6.92 1.50
CA PRO A 7 1.74 -7.91 2.55
C PRO A 7 1.05 -9.18 2.01
N GLY A 8 1.47 -10.36 2.45
CA GLY A 8 0.90 -11.66 2.07
C GLY A 8 1.41 -12.26 0.76
N HIS A 9 2.05 -11.47 -0.12
CA HIS A 9 2.78 -11.97 -1.29
C HIS A 9 4.30 -11.78 -1.15
N ASP A 10 4.71 -10.72 -0.44
CA ASP A 10 6.10 -10.29 -0.31
C ASP A 10 6.58 -10.27 1.15
N GLU A 11 6.09 -11.18 2.00
CA GLU A 11 6.57 -11.27 3.38
C GLU A 11 8.10 -11.46 3.46
N GLU A 12 8.69 -12.06 2.41
CA GLU A 12 10.13 -12.14 2.21
C GLU A 12 10.84 -10.78 2.13
N HIS A 13 10.12 -9.70 1.80
CA HIS A 13 10.64 -8.33 1.76
C HIS A 13 10.46 -7.56 3.07
N LEU A 14 9.74 -8.10 4.06
CA LEU A 14 9.61 -7.45 5.38
C LEU A 14 10.97 -7.25 6.07
N PRO A 15 11.90 -8.23 6.08
CA PRO A 15 13.24 -8.01 6.65
C PRO A 15 14.01 -6.88 5.97
N GLU A 16 13.84 -6.73 4.65
CA GLU A 16 14.43 -5.63 3.87
C GLU A 16 13.86 -4.28 4.29
N ALA A 17 12.53 -4.16 4.33
CA ALA A 17 11.85 -2.95 4.75
C ALA A 17 12.24 -2.53 6.18
N VAL A 18 12.30 -3.48 7.12
CA VAL A 18 12.74 -3.22 8.50
C VAL A 18 14.17 -2.69 8.53
N ARG A 19 15.08 -3.27 7.73
CA ARG A 19 16.47 -2.79 7.65
C ARG A 19 16.53 -1.35 7.14
N LEU A 20 15.82 -1.04 6.06
CA LEU A 20 15.78 0.31 5.48
C LEU A 20 15.19 1.32 6.47
N PHE A 21 14.10 0.97 7.18
CA PHE A 21 13.49 1.83 8.20
C PHE A 21 14.44 2.12 9.37
N ARG A 22 15.19 1.11 9.83
CA ARG A 22 16.16 1.29 10.93
C ARG A 22 17.35 2.19 10.56
N GLN A 23 17.69 2.28 9.28
CA GLN A 23 18.82 3.08 8.78
C GLN A 23 18.41 4.50 8.35
N ALA A 24 17.12 4.72 8.10
CA ALA A 24 16.61 6.01 7.66
C ALA A 24 16.67 7.06 8.78
N GLN A 25 17.20 8.23 8.48
CA GLN A 25 17.13 9.39 9.39
C GLN A 25 15.76 10.07 9.36
N HIS A 26 15.08 9.99 8.21
CA HIS A 26 13.76 10.55 7.97
C HIS A 26 12.94 9.57 7.14
N VAL A 27 11.71 9.31 7.57
CA VAL A 27 10.79 8.37 6.90
C VAL A 27 9.53 9.12 6.49
N ALA A 28 9.08 8.88 5.27
CA ALA A 28 7.79 9.35 4.77
C ALA A 28 7.05 8.17 4.15
N ALA A 29 5.74 8.12 4.34
CA ALA A 29 4.86 7.15 3.70
C ALA A 29 3.91 7.89 2.76
N LEU A 30 3.89 7.50 1.50
CA LEU A 30 2.86 7.91 0.55
C LEU A 30 1.83 6.80 0.47
N THR A 31 0.58 7.10 0.79
CA THR A 31 -0.52 6.14 0.78
C THR A 31 -1.57 6.54 -0.23
N GLY A 32 -2.31 5.54 -0.73
CA GLY A 32 -3.52 5.74 -1.53
C GLY A 32 -4.74 5.20 -0.80
N ALA A 33 -5.92 5.29 -1.43
CA ALA A 33 -7.19 4.83 -0.87
C ALA A 33 -7.19 3.34 -0.45
N GLY A 34 -6.34 2.52 -1.07
CA GLY A 34 -6.20 1.10 -0.74
C GLY A 34 -5.89 0.82 0.74
N ILE A 35 -5.22 1.72 1.45
CA ILE A 35 -4.92 1.53 2.88
C ILE A 35 -6.19 1.54 3.76
N SER A 36 -7.31 2.06 3.25
CA SER A 36 -8.57 2.18 3.98
C SER A 36 -9.58 1.08 3.64
N VAL A 37 -9.27 0.19 2.69
CA VAL A 37 -10.17 -0.90 2.26
C VAL A 37 -10.49 -1.84 3.41
N GLU A 38 -9.47 -2.25 4.19
CA GLU A 38 -9.64 -3.08 5.39
C GLU A 38 -10.41 -2.38 6.52
N SER A 39 -10.61 -1.06 6.42
CA SER A 39 -11.48 -0.28 7.33
C SER A 39 -12.91 -0.11 6.80
N GLY A 40 -13.26 -0.77 5.68
CA GLY A 40 -14.58 -0.70 5.07
C GLY A 40 -14.81 0.51 4.15
N ILE A 41 -13.76 1.29 3.86
CA ILE A 41 -13.85 2.39 2.89
C ILE A 41 -13.33 1.89 1.54
N PRO A 42 -14.18 1.78 0.51
CA PRO A 42 -13.76 1.26 -0.78
C PRO A 42 -12.74 2.18 -1.43
N ASP A 43 -11.77 1.60 -2.15
CA ASP A 43 -10.91 2.37 -3.03
C ASP A 43 -11.63 2.68 -4.36
N PHE A 44 -10.92 3.38 -5.24
CA PHE A 44 -11.50 3.84 -6.50
C PHE A 44 -11.39 2.84 -7.65
N ARG A 45 -10.29 2.08 -7.73
CA ARG A 45 -9.83 1.44 -8.98
C ARG A 45 -9.62 -0.07 -8.91
N SER A 46 -9.62 -0.66 -7.72
CA SER A 46 -9.58 -2.12 -7.58
C SER A 46 -10.85 -2.76 -8.18
N PRO A 47 -10.86 -4.07 -8.45
CA PRO A 47 -12.09 -4.78 -8.81
C PRO A 47 -13.20 -4.50 -7.77
N GLY A 48 -14.33 -3.95 -8.23
CA GLY A 48 -15.44 -3.53 -7.37
C GLY A 48 -15.26 -2.17 -6.66
N GLY A 49 -14.21 -1.42 -6.98
CA GLY A 49 -13.98 -0.06 -6.50
C GLY A 49 -15.02 0.95 -6.99
N VAL A 50 -15.03 2.14 -6.41
CA VAL A 50 -16.09 3.14 -6.63
C VAL A 50 -16.32 3.44 -8.13
N TRP A 51 -15.26 3.49 -8.94
CA TRP A 51 -15.39 3.84 -10.35
C TRP A 51 -15.85 2.70 -11.25
N THR A 52 -16.06 1.50 -10.71
CA THR A 52 -16.77 0.45 -11.47
C THR A 52 -18.28 0.70 -11.53
N VAL A 53 -18.79 1.62 -10.70
CA VAL A 53 -20.22 1.96 -10.60
C VAL A 53 -20.49 3.42 -11.01
N PHE A 54 -19.53 4.32 -10.78
CA PHE A 54 -19.65 5.74 -11.07
C PHE A 54 -18.59 6.19 -12.08
N ASP A 55 -18.99 6.95 -13.10
CA ASP A 55 -18.05 7.58 -14.03
C ASP A 55 -17.31 8.73 -13.32
N PRO A 56 -15.96 8.71 -13.23
CA PRO A 56 -15.16 9.65 -12.44
C PRO A 56 -15.13 11.11 -12.92
#